data_AF-A0A538GHD2-F1
#
_entry.id   AF-A0A538GHD2-F1
#
_cell.length_a   1.000
_cell.length_b   1.000
_cell.length_c   1.000
_cell.angle_alpha   90.00
_cell.angle_beta   90.00
_cell.angle_gamma   90.00
#
_symmetry.space_group_name_H-M   'P 1'
#
loop_
_entity.id
_entity.type
_entity.pdbx_description
1 polymer ?
#
loop_
_entity_poly.entity_id
_entity_poly.type
_entity_poly.pdbx_seq_one_letter_code
_entity_poly.pdbx_strand_id
1 'polypeptide(L)'
;MDCDVAVLGGGPGGYTAAIRAAQLGAKAVCIDKEPELGGTCLRIGCIPTKAWVQTAFALKEAEETFGKLGVNTSAPTLDFAKANEWKDAVVHQMTQGVATLFKANGVEWVKGTGRFTGPNTIAVEQADDVNFKQAVIATGSYPLRPPIEGLDSPRCVDSARPPRPDRAPAQTGCPRRRHHRLRIRVDLPPLRLRGDDHRDAPDPHPARGRRRSQGAREAVPEARHRAPPRDVR
;
A
#
# COMPACT_ATOMS: atom_id res chain seq x y z
N MET A 1 20.05 11.42 18.70
CA MET A 1 19.37 12.49 17.94
C MET A 1 17.98 12.72 18.52
N ASP A 2 17.52 13.97 18.63
CA ASP A 2 16.16 14.28 19.11
C ASP A 2 15.26 14.84 18.01
N CYS A 3 14.01 14.41 17.97
CA CYS A 3 12.98 14.88 17.03
C CYS A 3 11.60 15.00 17.68
N ASP A 4 10.66 15.64 16.99
CA ASP A 4 9.26 15.70 17.44
C ASP A 4 8.52 14.43 17.02
N VAL A 5 8.72 13.98 15.78
CA VAL A 5 8.06 12.81 15.20
C VAL A 5 9.10 11.87 14.60
N ALA A 6 9.18 10.65 15.14
CA ALA A 6 9.92 9.55 14.52
C ALA A 6 8.97 8.69 13.67
N VAL A 7 9.38 8.32 12.47
CA VAL A 7 8.64 7.43 11.58
C VAL A 7 9.49 6.19 11.32
N LEU A 8 9.03 5.02 11.78
CA LEU A 8 9.72 3.76 11.57
C LEU A 8 9.19 3.07 10.31
N GLY A 9 9.93 3.17 9.22
CA GLY A 9 9.62 2.66 7.88
C GLY A 9 9.35 3.79 6.88
N GLY A 10 9.96 3.71 5.70
CA GLY A 10 9.90 4.68 4.60
C GLY A 10 9.07 4.22 3.41
N GLY A 11 8.09 3.33 3.64
CA GLY A 11 7.06 2.97 2.66
C GLY A 11 6.00 4.08 2.48
N PRO A 12 4.96 3.87 1.64
CA PRO A 12 3.93 4.88 1.35
C PRO A 12 3.30 5.55 2.57
N GLY A 13 2.94 4.76 3.59
CA GLY A 13 2.43 5.32 4.84
C GLY A 13 3.47 6.15 5.59
N GLY A 14 4.72 5.67 5.62
CA GLY A 14 5.80 6.28 6.38
C GLY A 14 6.35 7.55 5.76
N TYR A 15 6.79 7.52 4.50
CA TYR A 15 7.35 8.72 3.86
C TYR A 15 6.30 9.84 3.78
N THR A 16 5.03 9.50 3.56
CA THR A 16 3.94 10.49 3.53
C THR A 16 3.71 11.09 4.91
N ALA A 17 3.71 10.27 5.97
CA ALA A 17 3.57 10.75 7.34
C ALA A 17 4.74 11.66 7.74
N ALA A 18 5.98 11.30 7.40
CA ALA A 18 7.16 12.09 7.71
C ALA A 18 7.13 13.46 7.00
N ILE A 19 6.83 13.48 5.70
CA ILE A 19 6.65 14.71 4.92
C ILE A 19 5.53 15.56 5.53
N ARG A 20 4.38 14.95 5.84
CA ARG A 20 3.25 15.70 6.39
C ARG A 20 3.55 16.27 7.77
N ALA A 21 4.26 15.54 8.63
CA ALA A 21 4.70 16.03 9.93
C ALA A 21 5.61 17.26 9.78
N ALA A 22 6.58 17.20 8.85
CA ALA A 22 7.46 18.33 8.58
C ALA A 22 6.71 19.56 8.03
N GLN A 23 5.74 19.37 7.14
CA GLN A 23 4.88 20.46 6.64
C GLN A 23 4.02 21.11 7.73
N LEU A 24 3.75 20.39 8.82
CA LEU A 24 3.03 20.90 9.99
C LEU A 24 3.98 21.54 11.03
N GLY A 25 5.27 21.66 10.72
CA GLY A 25 6.27 22.33 11.55
C GLY A 25 7.00 21.42 12.54
N ALA A 26 6.78 20.11 12.50
CA ALA A 26 7.48 19.16 13.37
C ALA A 26 8.88 18.84 12.82
N LYS A 27 9.88 18.70 13.70
CA LYS A 27 11.15 18.06 13.32
C LYS A 27 10.90 16.57 13.12
N ALA A 28 10.86 16.12 11.86
CA ALA A 28 10.55 14.75 11.49
C ALA A 28 11.81 13.96 11.11
N VAL A 29 11.91 12.73 11.64
CA VAL A 29 12.96 11.76 11.29
C VAL A 29 12.31 10.49 10.80
N CYS A 30 12.73 9.98 9.65
CA CYS A 30 12.29 8.69 9.11
C CYS A 30 13.45 7.68 9.17
N ILE A 31 13.17 6.52 9.76
CA ILE A 31 14.13 5.43 9.94
C ILE A 31 13.72 4.31 8.99
N ASP A 32 14.59 3.97 8.03
CA ASP A 32 14.35 2.84 7.13
C ASP A 32 15.66 2.11 6.84
N LYS A 33 15.62 0.78 6.90
CA LYS A 33 16.76 -0.11 6.61
C LYS A 33 17.01 -0.29 5.12
N GLU A 34 16.02 0.03 4.29
CA GLU A 34 16.06 -0.19 2.86
C GLU A 34 17.04 0.82 2.19
N PRO A 35 17.83 0.41 1.16
CA PRO A 35 18.82 1.30 0.53
C PRO A 35 18.25 2.54 -0.18
N GLU A 36 16.95 2.54 -0.45
CA GLU A 36 16.16 3.57 -1.12
C GLU A 36 14.78 3.65 -0.44
N LEU A 37 14.23 4.87 -0.34
CA LEU A 37 12.89 5.12 0.19
C LEU A 37 11.79 4.59 -0.76
N GLY A 38 10.57 4.49 -0.24
CA GLY A 38 9.39 4.06 -1.01
C GLY A 38 8.87 2.67 -0.64
N GLY A 39 9.63 1.92 0.18
CA GLY A 39 9.26 0.61 0.72
C GLY A 39 8.82 -0.40 -0.33
N THR A 40 7.98 -1.37 0.08
CA THR A 40 7.50 -2.45 -0.79
C THR A 40 6.82 -1.92 -2.05
N CYS A 41 5.96 -0.91 -1.92
CA CYS A 41 5.14 -0.41 -3.03
C CYS A 41 5.96 0.10 -4.22
N LEU A 42 6.96 0.95 -3.96
CA LEU A 42 7.76 1.56 -5.01
C LEU A 42 8.85 0.61 -5.52
N ARG A 43 9.47 -0.16 -4.64
CA ARG A 43 10.66 -0.94 -5.00
C ARG A 43 10.37 -2.30 -5.60
N ILE A 44 9.48 -3.05 -4.95
CA ILE A 44 9.27 -4.50 -5.21
C ILE A 44 7.79 -4.88 -5.26
N GLY A 45 6.91 -3.92 -5.51
CA GLY A 45 5.46 -4.09 -5.36
C GLY A 45 4.70 -3.46 -6.50
N CYS A 46 3.88 -2.47 -6.19
CA CYS A 46 2.99 -1.83 -7.14
C CYS A 46 3.72 -1.30 -8.37
N ILE A 47 4.72 -0.43 -8.18
CA ILE A 47 5.38 0.26 -9.31
C ILE A 47 6.01 -0.72 -10.31
N PRO A 48 6.89 -1.66 -9.91
CA PRO A 48 7.45 -2.61 -10.86
C PRO A 48 6.38 -3.51 -11.50
N THR A 49 5.35 -3.91 -10.74
CA THR A 49 4.25 -4.72 -11.29
C THR A 49 3.48 -3.96 -12.36
N LYS A 50 3.16 -2.68 -12.12
CA LYS A 50 2.39 -1.87 -13.08
C LYS A 50 3.22 -1.51 -14.32
N ALA A 51 4.54 -1.35 -14.17
CA ALA A 51 5.43 -1.23 -15.31
C ALA A 51 5.35 -2.48 -16.21
N TRP A 52 5.49 -3.69 -15.65
CA TRP A 52 5.33 -4.91 -16.45
C TRP A 52 3.94 -5.08 -17.06
N VAL A 53 2.87 -4.72 -16.33
CA VAL A 53 1.51 -4.74 -16.87
C VAL A 53 1.39 -3.80 -18.08
N GLN A 54 2.03 -2.63 -18.05
CA GLN A 54 2.07 -1.72 -19.19
C GLN A 54 2.80 -2.34 -20.40
N THR A 55 3.93 -3.01 -20.17
CA THR A 55 4.64 -3.74 -21.24
C THR A 55 3.76 -4.83 -21.85
N ALA A 56 3.07 -5.62 -21.01
CA ALA A 56 2.16 -6.66 -21.47
C ALA A 56 0.96 -6.09 -22.24
N PHE A 57 0.44 -4.94 -21.80
CA PHE A 57 -0.65 -4.26 -22.49
C PHE A 57 -0.23 -3.77 -23.88
N ALA A 58 0.96 -3.17 -24.00
CA ALA A 58 1.50 -2.72 -25.30
C ALA A 58 1.69 -3.88 -26.29
N LEU A 59 2.18 -5.04 -25.82
CA LEU A 59 2.26 -6.25 -26.65
C LEU A 59 0.88 -6.69 -27.14
N LYS A 60 -0.10 -6.74 -26.22
CA LYS A 60 -1.46 -7.14 -26.55
C LYS A 60 -2.12 -6.18 -27.54
N GLU A 61 -1.91 -4.87 -27.41
CA GLU A 61 -2.43 -3.87 -28.36
C GLU A 61 -1.85 -4.05 -29.76
N ALA A 62 -0.54 -4.31 -29.85
CA ALA A 62 0.12 -4.60 -31.12
C ALA A 62 -0.43 -5.87 -31.79
N GLU A 63 -0.72 -6.92 -31.00
CA GLU A 63 -1.26 -8.19 -31.50
C GLU A 63 -2.74 -8.10 -31.91
N GLU A 64 -3.59 -7.46 -31.09
CA GLU A 64 -5.05 -7.59 -31.21
C GLU A 64 -5.77 -6.33 -31.72
N THR A 65 -5.14 -5.16 -31.63
CA THR A 65 -5.82 -3.87 -31.81
C THR A 65 -5.30 -3.10 -33.02
N PHE A 66 -3.99 -3.03 -33.24
CA PHE A 66 -3.39 -2.14 -34.25
C PHE A 66 -3.91 -2.41 -35.67
N GLY A 67 -4.04 -3.67 -36.08
CA GLY A 67 -4.61 -4.02 -37.38
C GLY A 67 -6.05 -3.55 -37.59
N LYS A 68 -6.87 -3.53 -36.52
CA LYS A 68 -8.26 -3.01 -36.57
C LYS A 68 -8.31 -1.49 -36.74
N LEU A 69 -7.26 -0.80 -36.30
CA LEU A 69 -7.11 0.65 -36.44
C LEU A 69 -6.44 1.05 -37.76
N GLY A 70 -6.15 0.08 -38.64
CA GLY A 70 -5.42 0.33 -39.89
C GLY A 70 -3.91 0.51 -39.71
N VAL A 71 -3.36 0.24 -38.53
CA VAL A 71 -1.92 0.28 -38.25
C VAL A 71 -1.34 -1.12 -38.42
N ASN A 72 -0.59 -1.32 -39.51
CA ASN A 72 0.03 -2.61 -39.80
C ASN A 72 1.43 -2.69 -39.17
N THR A 73 1.66 -3.70 -38.35
CA THR A 73 2.97 -3.98 -37.74
C THR A 73 3.30 -5.46 -37.94
N SER A 74 4.59 -5.80 -37.91
CA SER A 74 5.01 -7.21 -37.81
C SER A 74 4.64 -7.78 -36.45
N ALA A 75 4.59 -9.11 -36.32
CA ALA A 75 4.34 -9.76 -35.04
C ALA A 75 5.29 -9.23 -33.95
N PRO A 76 4.77 -8.73 -32.81
CA PRO A 76 5.62 -8.14 -31.78
C PRO A 76 6.43 -9.21 -31.05
N THR A 77 7.62 -8.85 -30.61
CA THR A 77 8.51 -9.71 -29.82
C THR A 77 8.90 -9.03 -28.52
N LEU A 78 8.88 -9.76 -27.41
CA LEU A 78 9.28 -9.24 -26.10
C LEU A 78 10.78 -9.41 -25.86
N ASP A 79 11.49 -8.29 -25.75
CA ASP A 79 12.80 -8.21 -25.11
C ASP A 79 12.61 -8.00 -23.60
N PHE A 80 12.69 -9.08 -22.84
CA PHE A 80 12.44 -9.03 -21.39
C PHE A 80 13.53 -8.28 -20.63
N ALA A 81 14.77 -8.29 -21.12
CA ALA A 81 15.87 -7.55 -20.50
C ALA A 81 15.62 -6.04 -20.59
N LYS A 82 15.26 -5.53 -21.77
CA LYS A 82 14.88 -4.12 -21.94
C LYS A 82 13.63 -3.74 -21.16
N ALA A 83 12.64 -4.64 -21.06
CA ALA A 83 11.47 -4.40 -20.22
C ALA A 83 11.84 -4.25 -18.74
N ASN A 84 12.81 -5.04 -18.25
CA ASN A 84 13.33 -4.93 -16.89
C ASN A 84 14.13 -3.65 -16.68
N GLU A 85 15.00 -3.27 -17.62
CA GLU A 85 15.74 -2.00 -17.57
C GLU A 85 14.80 -0.80 -17.50
N TRP A 86 13.74 -0.79 -18.33
CA TRP A 86 12.73 0.26 -18.29
C TRP A 86 11.97 0.28 -16.95
N LYS A 87 11.56 -0.88 -16.44
CA LYS A 87 10.93 -1.00 -15.11
C LYS A 87 11.86 -0.50 -14.00
N ASP A 88 13.16 -0.84 -14.04
CA ASP A 88 14.16 -0.36 -13.08
C ASP A 88 14.32 1.15 -13.14
N ALA A 89 14.34 1.75 -14.34
CA ALA A 89 14.37 3.19 -14.52
C ALA A 89 13.12 3.88 -13.91
N VAL A 90 11.93 3.31 -14.10
CA VAL A 90 10.69 3.83 -13.49
C VAL A 90 10.75 3.75 -11.96
N VAL A 91 11.22 2.62 -11.40
CA VAL A 91 11.39 2.47 -9.95
C VAL A 91 12.38 3.50 -9.42
N HIS A 92 13.54 3.63 -10.05
CA HIS A 92 14.58 4.58 -9.65
C HIS A 92 14.08 6.03 -9.68
N GLN A 93 13.38 6.44 -10.74
CA GLN A 93 12.78 7.78 -10.81
C GLN A 93 11.86 8.04 -9.62
N MET A 94 11.02 7.08 -9.24
CA MET A 94 10.07 7.24 -8.14
C MET A 94 10.76 7.25 -6.77
N THR A 95 11.74 6.39 -6.53
CA THR A 95 12.48 6.36 -5.25
C THR A 95 13.32 7.62 -5.05
N GLN A 96 13.98 8.12 -6.11
CA GLN A 96 14.71 9.40 -6.07
C GLN A 96 13.78 10.60 -5.91
N GLY A 97 12.58 10.54 -6.48
CA GLY A 97 11.53 11.54 -6.25
C GLY A 97 11.18 11.67 -4.76
N VAL A 98 11.00 10.55 -4.06
CA VAL A 98 10.75 10.56 -2.61
C VAL A 98 11.93 11.12 -1.82
N ALA A 99 13.17 10.74 -2.17
CA ALA A 99 14.36 11.30 -1.53
C ALA A 99 14.49 12.82 -1.73
N THR A 100 14.11 13.32 -2.91
CA THR A 100 14.07 14.76 -3.20
C THR A 100 13.00 15.46 -2.36
N LEU A 101 11.81 14.86 -2.20
CA LEU A 101 10.75 15.39 -1.35
C LEU A 101 11.17 15.45 0.13
N PHE A 102 11.91 14.46 0.62
CA PHE A 102 12.45 14.50 1.98
C PHE A 102 13.37 15.70 2.19
N LYS A 103 14.33 15.90 1.29
CA LYS A 103 15.23 17.07 1.33
C LYS A 103 14.45 18.39 1.27
N ALA A 104 13.46 18.48 0.37
CA ALA A 104 12.65 19.69 0.21
C ALA A 104 11.79 20.02 1.44
N ASN A 105 11.38 19.01 2.21
CA ASN A 105 10.59 19.20 3.43
C ASN A 105 11.44 19.17 4.71
N GLY A 106 12.78 19.04 4.63
CA GLY A 106 13.64 18.96 5.80
C GLY A 106 13.45 17.70 6.65
N VAL A 107 12.98 16.60 6.05
CA VAL A 107 12.87 15.30 6.73
C VAL A 107 14.23 14.61 6.72
N GLU A 108 14.73 14.26 7.90
CA GLU A 108 15.96 13.49 8.03
C GLU A 108 15.68 12.01 7.75
N TRP A 109 16.47 11.39 6.88
CA TRP A 109 16.42 9.94 6.63
C TRP A 109 17.60 9.25 7.27
N VAL A 110 17.33 8.47 8.31
CA VAL A 110 18.31 7.61 8.97
C VAL A 110 18.22 6.21 8.37
N LYS A 111 19.33 5.76 7.79
CA LYS A 111 19.44 4.43 7.22
C LYS A 111 19.81 3.43 8.31
N GLY A 112 18.94 2.44 8.54
CA GLY A 112 19.21 1.37 9.49
C GLY A 112 17.95 0.69 10.00
N THR A 113 18.13 -0.45 10.66
CA THR A 113 17.04 -1.14 11.34
C THR A 113 16.74 -0.45 12.66
N GLY A 114 15.51 0.06 12.82
CA GLY A 114 15.06 0.66 14.06
C GLY A 114 14.41 -0.36 15.00
N ARG A 115 14.75 -0.30 16.30
CA ARG A 115 14.11 -1.08 17.37
C ARG A 115 13.81 -0.18 18.57
N PHE A 116 12.58 -0.23 19.08
CA PHE A 116 12.24 0.45 20.32
C PHE A 116 13.04 -0.14 21.49
N THR A 117 13.79 0.71 22.18
CA THR A 117 14.52 0.38 23.42
C THR A 117 13.82 0.93 24.65
N GLY A 118 12.87 1.85 24.47
CA GLY A 118 12.00 2.39 25.50
C GLY A 118 10.75 3.06 24.90
N PRO A 119 9.93 3.72 25.73
CA PRO A 119 8.70 4.37 25.29
C PRO A 119 8.92 5.52 24.28
N ASN A 120 10.08 6.17 24.33
CA ASN A 120 10.39 7.39 23.56
C ASN A 120 11.73 7.32 22.81
N THR A 121 12.30 6.12 22.66
CA THR A 121 13.62 5.92 22.03
C THR A 121 13.59 4.74 21.08
N ILE A 122 14.06 4.95 19.85
CA ILE A 122 14.34 3.92 18.86
C ILE A 122 15.85 3.87 18.66
N ALA A 123 16.45 2.73 19.00
CA ALA A 123 17.83 2.45 18.61
C ALA A 123 17.89 2.11 17.13
N VAL A 124 18.92 2.60 16.44
CA VAL A 124 19.11 2.38 15.01
C VAL A 124 20.45 1.70 14.76
N GLU A 125 20.43 0.56 14.05
CA GLU A 125 21.66 -0.12 13.69
C GLU A 125 22.59 0.80 12.88
N GLN A 126 23.85 0.93 13.31
CA GLN A 126 24.90 1.72 12.65
C GLN A 126 24.62 3.23 12.57
N ALA A 127 23.71 3.75 13.39
CA ALA A 127 23.43 5.17 13.52
C ALA A 127 23.14 5.54 14.97
N ASP A 128 23.04 6.84 15.26
CA ASP A 128 22.65 7.31 16.58
C ASP A 128 21.19 6.97 16.88
N ASP A 129 20.91 6.64 18.15
CA ASP A 129 19.55 6.45 18.65
C ASP A 129 18.69 7.71 18.44
N VAL A 130 17.41 7.50 18.14
CA VAL A 130 16.43 8.55 17.89
C VAL A 130 15.48 8.64 19.07
N ASN A 131 15.54 9.75 19.81
CA ASN A 131 14.55 10.12 20.80
C ASN A 131 13.44 10.96 20.16
N PHE A 132 12.20 10.72 20.56
CA PHE A 132 11.04 11.37 19.96
C PHE A 132 9.94 11.68 20.98
N LYS A 133 9.10 12.67 20.65
CA LYS A 133 7.86 12.94 21.39
C LYS A 133 6.72 12.03 20.95
N GLN A 134 6.62 11.79 19.64
CA GLN A 134 5.60 10.93 19.02
C GLN A 134 6.24 9.99 18.00
N ALA A 135 5.65 8.81 17.81
CA ALA A 135 6.13 7.84 16.82
C ALA A 135 5.01 7.35 15.89
N VAL A 136 5.36 7.14 14.63
CA VAL A 136 4.53 6.46 13.64
C VAL A 136 5.20 5.15 13.25
N ILE A 137 4.52 4.02 13.49
CA ILE A 137 5.00 2.69 13.09
C ILE A 137 4.45 2.39 11.69
N ALA A 138 5.34 2.32 10.70
CA ALA A 138 5.02 2.13 9.29
C ALA A 138 5.93 1.07 8.63
N THR A 139 6.25 0.00 9.38
CA THR A 139 7.20 -1.05 8.99
C THR A 139 6.75 -1.95 7.83
N GLY A 140 5.51 -1.80 7.37
CA GLY A 140 4.97 -2.52 6.22
C GLY A 140 4.71 -4.00 6.47
N SER A 141 4.90 -4.80 5.42
CA SER A 141 4.59 -6.23 5.39
C SER A 141 5.61 -6.99 4.54
N TYR A 142 5.60 -8.31 4.65
CA TYR A 142 6.44 -9.23 3.89
C TYR A 142 5.62 -10.43 3.37
N PRO A 143 6.06 -11.09 2.29
CA PRO A 143 5.38 -12.28 1.78
C PRO A 143 5.38 -13.42 2.81
N LEU A 144 4.21 -14.02 3.03
CA LEU A 144 4.11 -15.25 3.83
C LEU A 144 4.78 -16.41 3.09
N ARG A 145 5.72 -17.09 3.74
CA ARG A 145 6.34 -18.32 3.24
C ARG A 145 5.78 -19.52 4.04
N PRO A 146 4.85 -20.32 3.47
CA PRO A 146 4.33 -21.50 4.16
C PRO A 146 5.42 -22.57 4.28
N PRO A 147 5.36 -23.50 5.25
CA PRO A 147 6.38 -24.53 5.46
C PRO A 147 6.22 -25.68 4.47
N ILE A 148 6.37 -25.40 3.18
CA ILE A 148 6.31 -26.40 2.10
C ILE A 148 7.75 -26.71 1.66
N GLU A 149 8.09 -27.99 1.67
CA GLU A 149 9.39 -28.47 1.19
C GLU A 149 9.64 -28.02 -0.27
N GLY A 150 10.84 -27.51 -0.53
CA GLY A 150 11.24 -27.04 -1.87
C GLY A 150 10.91 -25.58 -2.20
N LEU A 151 10.27 -24.81 -1.31
CA LEU A 151 9.97 -23.38 -1.55
C LEU A 151 11.21 -22.47 -1.65
N ASP A 152 12.37 -22.93 -1.21
CA ASP A 152 13.63 -22.20 -1.36
C ASP A 152 14.28 -22.42 -2.73
N SER A 153 13.67 -23.27 -3.58
CA SER A 153 14.09 -23.47 -4.96
C SER A 153 14.13 -22.13 -5.72
N PRO A 154 15.14 -21.90 -6.57
CA PRO A 154 15.19 -20.72 -7.45
C PRO A 154 14.03 -20.60 -8.43
N ARG A 155 13.21 -21.65 -8.57
CA ARG A 155 11.99 -21.65 -9.39
C ARG A 155 10.76 -21.18 -8.62
N CYS A 156 10.83 -21.11 -7.29
CA CYS A 156 9.80 -20.57 -6.44
C CYS A 156 10.05 -19.07 -6.25
N VAL A 157 9.18 -18.27 -6.84
CA VAL A 157 9.25 -16.81 -6.83
C VAL A 157 8.17 -16.25 -5.92
N ASP A 158 8.47 -15.13 -5.28
CA ASP A 158 7.50 -14.29 -4.58
C ASP A 158 7.62 -12.86 -5.10
N SER A 159 6.81 -11.93 -4.59
CA SER A 159 6.86 -10.54 -5.06
C SER A 159 8.20 -9.85 -4.77
N ALA A 160 8.95 -10.29 -3.75
CA ALA A 160 10.27 -9.77 -3.42
C ALA A 160 11.39 -10.46 -4.22
N ARG A 161 11.17 -11.69 -4.68
CA ARG A 161 12.06 -12.46 -5.56
C ARG A 161 11.44 -12.62 -6.94
N PRO A 162 11.55 -11.61 -7.82
CA PRO A 162 11.07 -11.73 -9.18
C PRO A 162 11.81 -12.82 -9.96
N PRO A 163 11.22 -13.34 -11.06
CA PRO A 163 11.87 -14.31 -11.93
C PRO A 163 13.21 -13.76 -12.46
N ARG A 164 14.07 -14.67 -12.94
CA ARG A 164 15.41 -14.30 -13.40
C ARG A 164 15.36 -13.14 -14.42
N PRO A 165 16.25 -12.15 -14.31
CA PRO A 165 16.18 -10.91 -15.09
C PRO A 165 16.42 -11.12 -16.59
N ASP A 166 17.05 -12.23 -16.97
CA ASP A 166 17.50 -12.56 -18.32
C ASP A 166 16.44 -13.25 -19.19
N ARG A 167 15.36 -13.77 -18.60
CA ARG A 167 14.36 -14.52 -19.36
C ARG A 167 12.99 -14.47 -18.70
N ALA A 168 11.97 -14.15 -19.50
CA ALA A 168 10.60 -14.44 -19.12
C ALA A 168 10.50 -15.93 -18.76
N PRO A 169 9.83 -16.32 -17.66
CA PRO A 169 9.69 -17.72 -17.32
C PRO A 169 9.08 -18.43 -18.52
N ALA A 170 9.82 -19.41 -19.07
CA ALA A 170 9.25 -20.30 -20.06
C ALA A 170 7.96 -20.83 -19.45
N GLN A 171 6.86 -20.87 -20.22
CA GLN A 171 5.64 -21.52 -19.76
C GLN A 171 6.05 -22.91 -19.29
N THR A 172 6.18 -23.11 -17.97
CA THR A 172 6.07 -24.44 -17.40
C THR A 172 4.64 -24.78 -17.70
N GLY A 173 4.42 -25.48 -18.82
CA GLY A 173 3.11 -25.88 -19.25
C GLY A 173 2.43 -26.44 -18.01
N CYS A 174 1.43 -25.73 -17.50
CA CYS A 174 0.48 -26.36 -16.63
C CYS A 174 -0.08 -27.47 -17.52
N PRO A 175 0.24 -28.76 -17.27
CA PRO A 175 -0.26 -29.82 -18.13
C PRO A 175 -1.77 -29.63 -18.15
N ARG A 176 -2.33 -29.45 -19.36
CA ARG A 176 -3.75 -29.15 -19.61
C ARG A 176 -4.58 -29.85 -18.53
N ARG A 177 -5.21 -29.04 -17.67
CA ARG A 177 -5.90 -29.46 -16.45
C ARG A 177 -6.65 -30.78 -16.66
N ARG A 178 -6.09 -31.90 -16.20
CA ARG A 178 -6.94 -32.98 -15.69
C ARG A 178 -7.47 -32.45 -14.36
N HIS A 179 -8.78 -32.31 -14.26
CA HIS A 179 -9.47 -31.76 -13.10
C HIS A 179 -9.23 -32.61 -11.83
N HIS A 180 -8.08 -32.49 -11.19
CA HIS A 180 -7.93 -32.88 -9.80
C HIS A 180 -8.32 -31.66 -8.95
N ARG A 181 -9.57 -31.69 -8.44
CA ARG A 181 -10.03 -30.77 -7.41
C ARG A 181 -9.20 -31.02 -6.14
N LEU A 182 -8.14 -30.25 -5.94
CA LEU A 182 -7.51 -30.12 -4.64
C LEU A 182 -8.49 -29.37 -3.72
N ARG A 183 -9.22 -30.09 -2.88
CA ARG A 183 -10.04 -29.50 -1.81
C ARG A 183 -9.13 -29.22 -0.62
N ILE A 184 -8.69 -27.97 -0.46
CA ILE A 184 -8.07 -27.52 0.78
C ILE A 184 -9.20 -27.33 1.79
N ARG A 185 -9.28 -28.21 2.79
CA ARG A 185 -10.18 -28.04 3.95
C ARG A 185 -9.44 -27.18 4.95
N VAL A 186 -9.93 -25.96 5.18
CA VAL A 186 -9.45 -25.09 6.24
C VAL A 186 -10.40 -25.27 7.42
N ASP A 187 -10.01 -26.08 8.41
CA ASP A 187 -10.75 -26.18 9.67
C ASP A 187 -10.41 -24.97 10.54
N LEU A 188 -11.23 -23.92 10.42
CA LEU A 188 -11.21 -22.78 11.34
C LEU A 188 -11.98 -23.16 12.62
N PRO A 189 -11.37 -23.05 13.82
CA PRO A 189 -12.13 -23.15 15.05
C PRO A 189 -13.18 -22.02 15.13
N PRO A 190 -14.35 -22.26 15.74
CA PRO A 190 -15.38 -21.24 15.85
C PRO A 190 -14.85 -20.03 16.63
N LEU A 191 -14.87 -18.85 16.00
CA LEU A 191 -14.63 -17.58 16.70
C LEU A 191 -15.69 -17.43 17.79
N ARG A 192 -15.27 -17.53 19.06
CA ARG A 192 -16.05 -16.99 20.17
C ARG A 192 -15.99 -15.46 20.07
N LEU A 193 -17.04 -14.85 19.57
CA LEU A 193 -17.29 -13.43 19.74
C LEU A 193 -17.35 -13.15 21.24
N ARG A 194 -16.36 -12.42 21.78
CA ARG A 194 -16.51 -11.81 23.12
C ARG A 194 -17.67 -10.83 23.01
N GLY A 195 -18.65 -11.01 23.89
CA GLY A 195 -19.85 -10.20 23.93
C GLY A 195 -19.53 -8.72 24.09
N ASP A 196 -20.37 -7.90 23.44
CA ASP A 196 -20.47 -6.46 23.60
C ASP A 196 -20.87 -6.11 25.04
N ASP A 197 -19.90 -5.93 25.94
CA ASP A 197 -20.12 -5.39 27.29
C ASP A 197 -20.26 -3.85 27.24
N HIS A 198 -21.22 -3.37 26.46
CA HIS A 198 -21.66 -1.96 26.48
C HIS A 198 -23.17 -1.84 26.34
N ARG A 199 -23.91 -2.41 27.30
CA ARG A 199 -25.32 -2.05 27.55
C ARG A 199 -25.67 -2.14 29.05
N ASP A 200 -24.95 -1.39 29.87
CA ASP A 200 -25.41 -1.00 31.21
C ASP A 200 -25.03 0.46 31.44
N ALA A 201 -25.70 1.35 30.72
CA ALA A 201 -25.81 2.75 31.09
C ALA A 201 -27.28 3.01 31.44
N PRO A 202 -27.62 3.47 32.65
CA PRO A 202 -28.99 3.79 33.01
C PRO A 202 -29.45 5.06 32.28
N ASP A 203 -30.52 4.93 31.48
CA ASP A 203 -31.17 6.02 30.75
C ASP A 203 -31.99 6.90 31.73
N PRO A 204 -31.79 8.23 31.79
CA PRO A 204 -32.35 9.06 32.84
C PRO A 204 -33.69 9.67 32.41
N HIS A 205 -34.78 8.90 32.32
CA HIS A 205 -36.13 9.51 32.30
C HIS A 205 -37.26 8.48 32.55
N PRO A 206 -38.14 8.69 33.55
CA PRO A 206 -39.27 7.80 33.78
C PRO A 206 -40.53 8.21 32.99
N ALA A 207 -41.07 7.22 32.27
CA ALA A 207 -42.46 6.88 32.02
C ALA A 207 -43.53 7.98 31.90
N ARG A 208 -44.21 8.00 30.73
CA ARG A 208 -45.67 8.14 30.52
C ARG A 208 -45.91 7.63 29.09
N GLY A 209 -46.68 6.59 28.81
CA GLY A 209 -48.09 6.40 29.14
C GLY A 209 -48.81 6.17 27.81
N ARG A 210 -49.40 4.97 27.66
CA ARG A 210 -50.02 4.41 26.44
C ARG A 210 -51.01 5.37 25.75
N ARG A 211 -51.10 5.32 24.40
CA ARG A 211 -52.34 5.04 23.65
C ARG A 211 -52.09 4.91 22.13
N ARG A 212 -52.72 3.90 21.53
CA ARG A 212 -52.90 3.70 20.09
C ARG A 212 -53.98 4.67 19.57
N SER A 213 -53.80 5.21 18.36
CA SER A 213 -54.81 5.18 17.28
C SER A 213 -54.39 6.03 16.07
N GLN A 214 -54.50 5.42 14.88
CA GLN A 214 -55.02 5.96 13.63
C GLN A 214 -54.50 7.30 13.08
N GLY A 215 -53.80 7.20 11.95
CA GLY A 215 -54.13 7.88 10.69
C GLY A 215 -54.22 9.40 10.65
N ALA A 216 -53.27 10.03 9.94
CA ALA A 216 -53.56 11.12 9.02
C ALA A 216 -52.35 11.32 8.10
N ARG A 217 -52.62 11.39 6.80
CA ARG A 217 -51.72 11.91 5.77
C ARG A 217 -51.57 13.42 6.00
N GLU A 218 -50.37 13.98 5.88
CA GLU A 218 -50.19 15.30 5.25
C GLU A 218 -48.73 15.64 4.92
N ALA A 219 -48.61 16.56 3.98
CA ALA A 219 -47.50 16.83 3.07
C ALA A 219 -46.20 17.37 3.71
N VAL A 220 -45.10 17.07 3.02
CA VAL A 220 -43.78 17.71 3.15
C VAL A 220 -43.76 18.97 2.26
N PRO A 221 -43.31 20.15 2.74
CA PRO A 221 -42.85 21.21 1.86
C PRO A 221 -41.31 21.30 1.83
N GLU A 222 -40.76 21.25 0.62
CA GLU A 222 -39.37 21.57 0.29
C GLU A 222 -39.00 23.00 0.66
N ALA A 223 -37.88 23.19 1.37
CA ALA A 223 -37.25 24.50 1.56
C ALA A 223 -36.09 24.68 0.57
N ARG A 224 -36.26 25.67 -0.31
CA ARG A 224 -35.34 26.05 -1.39
C ARG A 224 -34.10 26.80 -0.86
N HIS A 225 -32.94 26.46 -1.44
CA HIS A 225 -31.72 27.27 -1.40
C HIS A 225 -31.92 28.65 -2.04
N ARG A 226 -31.40 29.70 -1.40
CA ARG A 226 -31.20 31.02 -2.01
C ARG A 226 -29.86 31.60 -1.56
N ALA A 227 -28.92 31.75 -2.48
CA ALA A 227 -27.68 32.51 -2.31
C ALA A 227 -27.87 33.94 -2.83
N PRO A 228 -27.25 34.98 -2.22
CA PRO A 228 -27.18 36.32 -2.77
C PRO A 228 -25.87 36.58 -3.58
N PRO A 229 -25.83 37.66 -4.39
CA PRO A 229 -24.98 37.75 -5.58
C PRO A 229 -23.55 38.28 -5.33
N ARG A 230 -22.69 38.03 -6.33
CA ARG A 230 -21.33 38.55 -6.48
C ARG A 230 -21.38 40.00 -7.00
N ASP A 231 -20.65 40.89 -6.33
CA ASP A 231 -20.32 42.20 -6.87
C ASP A 231 -19.00 42.17 -7.65
N VAL A 232 -19.01 42.86 -8.77
CA VAL A 232 -17.90 43.12 -9.69
C VAL A 232 -17.34 44.51 -9.38
N ARG A 233 -16.05 44.59 -9.05
CA ARG A 233 -15.13 45.69 -9.40
C ARG A 233 -13.71 45.15 -9.47
#